data_AF-G4ND77-F1
#
_entry.id   AF-G4ND77-F1
#
_cell.length_a   1.000
_cell.length_b   1.000
_cell.length_c   1.000
_cell.angle_alpha   90.00
_cell.angle_beta   90.00
_cell.angle_gamma   90.00
#
_symmetry.space_group_name_H-M   'P 1'
#
loop_
_entity.id
_entity.type
_entity.pdbx_description
1 polymer ?
#
loop_
_entity_poly.entity_id
_entity_poly.type
_entity_poly.pdbx_seq_one_letter_code
_entity_poly.pdbx_strand_id
1 'polypeptide(L)'
;MSPQQAFDYMHVHDQKDKKLWYDFGPEPEAKISEKDFRKQFRHMDFDSVLQYVAFPRIELGKDADEGENETDELHRGRQDTISLFKWLREEGVKQIVRVKVDDMEMPCHSDEAIEEALAGFDVEAALD
;
A
#
# COMPACT_ATOMS: atom_id res chain seq x y z
N MET A 1 24.02 20.54 25.21
CA MET A 1 24.13 19.49 24.18
C MET A 1 25.31 19.89 23.29
N SER A 2 26.36 19.07 23.24
CA SER A 2 27.52 19.34 22.37
C SER A 2 27.23 18.87 20.94
N PRO A 3 27.93 19.40 19.91
CA PRO A 3 27.82 18.90 18.54
C PRO A 3 28.11 17.40 18.42
N GLN A 4 29.02 16.85 19.23
CA GLN A 4 29.25 15.40 19.32
C GLN A 4 28.02 14.66 19.84
N GLN A 5 27.37 15.16 20.90
CA GLN A 5 26.17 14.54 21.45
C GLN A 5 24.99 14.60 20.47
N ALA A 6 24.87 15.69 19.70
CA ALA A 6 23.88 15.79 18.63
C ALA A 6 24.17 14.81 17.48
N PHE A 7 25.44 14.62 17.12
CA PHE A 7 25.87 13.66 16.11
C PHE A 7 25.62 12.21 16.55
N ASP A 8 25.92 11.87 17.81
CA ASP A 8 25.65 10.55 18.39
C ASP A 8 24.14 10.26 18.49
N TYR A 9 23.32 11.29 18.75
CA TYR A 9 21.85 11.18 18.69
C TYR A 9 21.32 11.06 17.25
N MET A 10 22.01 11.61 16.26
CA MET A 10 21.65 11.43 14.84
C MET A 10 22.13 10.07 14.29
N HIS A 11 23.13 9.45 14.93
CA HIS A 11 23.66 8.12 14.59
C HIS A 11 23.09 7.04 15.54
N VAL A 12 21.77 7.11 15.78
CA VAL A 12 21.03 5.97 16.32
C VAL A 12 21.29 4.79 15.38
N HIS A 13 21.99 3.81 15.94
CA HIS A 13 22.61 2.68 15.28
C HIS A 13 21.64 1.93 14.36
N ASP A 14 22.15 1.53 13.20
CA ASP A 14 21.72 0.34 12.47
C ASP A 14 20.23 0.26 12.08
N GLN A 15 19.58 1.38 11.81
CA GLN A 15 18.42 1.30 10.91
C GLN A 15 18.99 1.28 9.50
N LYS A 16 19.00 0.09 8.88
CA LYS A 16 19.06 -0.01 7.40
C LYS A 16 18.18 1.09 6.83
N ASP A 17 18.63 1.82 5.81
CA ASP A 17 17.85 2.88 5.16
C ASP A 17 16.52 2.32 4.64
N LYS A 18 15.51 2.31 5.52
CA LYS A 18 14.17 1.81 5.24
C LYS A 18 13.38 2.88 4.53
N LYS A 19 12.55 2.44 3.59
CA LYS A 19 11.73 3.38 2.83
C LYS A 19 10.59 3.90 3.72
N LEU A 20 10.55 5.21 3.92
CA LEU A 20 9.51 5.93 4.64
C LEU A 20 8.36 6.40 3.73
N TRP A 21 8.58 6.41 2.41
CA TRP A 21 7.58 6.79 1.42
C TRP A 21 7.72 5.94 0.16
N TYR A 22 6.61 5.77 -0.57
CA TYR A 22 6.65 5.13 -1.87
C TYR A 22 5.54 5.61 -2.80
N ASP A 23 5.90 5.81 -4.07
CA ASP A 23 4.98 6.11 -5.15
C ASP A 23 5.13 5.00 -6.20
N PHE A 24 4.04 4.28 -6.46
CA PHE A 24 4.01 3.17 -7.42
C PHE A 24 4.08 3.64 -8.89
N GLY A 25 4.09 4.95 -9.13
CA GLY A 25 4.31 5.54 -10.43
C GLY A 25 3.03 5.67 -11.27
N PRO A 26 3.14 5.71 -12.61
CA PRO A 26 1.98 5.84 -13.48
C PRO A 26 1.13 4.55 -13.49
N GLU A 27 -0.12 4.68 -13.93
CA GLU A 27 -1.00 3.54 -14.18
C GLU A 27 -0.32 2.54 -15.13
N PRO A 28 -0.27 1.24 -14.76
CA PRO A 28 0.27 0.21 -15.63
C PRO A 28 -0.62 0.03 -16.88
N GLU A 29 -0.01 -0.16 -18.05
CA GLU A 29 -0.73 -0.32 -19.34
C GLU A 29 -1.62 -1.58 -19.40
N ALA A 30 -1.42 -2.52 -18.48
CA ALA A 30 -2.17 -3.77 -18.41
C ALA A 30 -2.37 -4.22 -16.96
N LYS A 31 -3.40 -5.05 -16.74
CA LYS A 31 -3.63 -5.75 -15.48
C LYS A 31 -2.39 -6.57 -15.11
N ILE A 32 -2.00 -6.51 -13.84
CA ILE A 32 -0.89 -7.30 -13.30
C ILE A 32 -1.46 -8.37 -12.37
N SER A 33 -0.97 -9.61 -12.42
CA SER A 33 -1.40 -10.60 -11.44
C SER A 33 -0.89 -10.21 -10.04
N GLU A 34 -1.60 -10.59 -8.97
CA GLU A 34 -1.10 -10.36 -7.60
C GLU A 34 0.29 -11.00 -7.41
N LYS A 35 0.51 -12.17 -8.01
CA LYS A 35 1.79 -12.87 -7.97
C LYS A 35 2.92 -12.09 -8.64
N ASP A 36 2.68 -11.52 -9.82
CA ASP A 36 3.69 -10.73 -10.53
C ASP A 36 3.96 -9.41 -9.80
N PHE A 37 2.92 -8.78 -9.25
CA PHE A 37 3.06 -7.61 -8.39
C PHE A 37 3.99 -7.91 -7.20
N ARG A 38 3.69 -8.95 -6.41
CA ARG A 38 4.53 -9.37 -5.27
C ARG A 38 5.96 -9.68 -5.69
N LYS A 39 6.15 -10.35 -6.83
CA LYS A 39 7.48 -10.67 -7.35
C LYS A 39 8.28 -9.42 -7.74
N GLN A 40 7.61 -8.42 -8.32
CA GLN A 40 8.22 -7.15 -8.69
C GLN A 40 8.68 -6.38 -7.45
N PHE A 41 7.87 -6.36 -6.39
CA PHE A 41 8.11 -5.55 -5.20
C PHE A 41 8.74 -6.30 -4.01
N ARG A 42 9.07 -7.58 -4.14
CA ARG A 42 9.71 -8.42 -3.08
C ARG A 42 11.02 -7.90 -2.48
N HIS A 43 11.65 -6.92 -3.11
CA HIS A 43 12.94 -6.36 -2.73
C HIS A 43 12.78 -5.06 -1.94
N MET A 44 11.55 -4.66 -1.66
CA MET A 44 11.25 -3.49 -0.84
C MET A 44 11.48 -3.81 0.62
N ASP A 45 11.97 -2.81 1.36
CA ASP A 45 12.21 -2.88 2.80
C ASP A 45 11.66 -1.57 3.37
N PHE A 46 10.45 -1.66 3.92
CA PHE A 46 9.72 -0.52 4.43
C PHE A 46 10.00 -0.31 5.92
N ASP A 47 9.85 0.93 6.34
CA ASP A 47 9.67 1.19 7.76
C ASP A 47 8.31 0.67 8.23
N SER A 48 8.23 0.37 9.53
CA SER A 48 6.97 0.10 10.19
C SER A 48 6.00 1.28 10.11
N VAL A 49 6.50 2.50 9.90
CA VAL A 49 5.70 3.71 9.70
C VAL A 49 5.98 4.27 8.31
N LEU A 50 5.00 4.19 7.41
CA LEU A 50 5.03 4.89 6.14
C LEU A 50 4.45 6.29 6.31
N GLN A 51 5.23 7.32 6.01
CA GLN A 51 4.76 8.70 5.98
C GLN A 51 3.84 8.95 4.78
N TYR A 52 4.09 8.24 3.67
CA TYR A 52 3.32 8.43 2.44
C TYR A 52 3.32 7.17 1.57
N VAL A 53 2.15 6.81 1.05
CA VAL A 53 2.04 5.83 -0.04
C VAL A 53 1.07 6.33 -1.11
N ALA A 54 1.47 6.21 -2.37
CA ALA A 54 0.64 6.50 -3.53
C ALA A 54 0.49 5.28 -4.41
N PHE A 55 -0.75 4.82 -4.58
CA PHE A 55 -1.10 3.80 -5.55
C PHE A 55 -1.76 4.49 -6.76
N PRO A 56 -1.23 4.31 -7.99
CA PRO A 56 -2.01 4.60 -9.18
C PRO A 56 -3.15 3.59 -9.30
N ARG A 57 -3.94 3.69 -10.37
CA ARG A 57 -4.97 2.71 -10.69
C ARG A 57 -4.35 1.34 -11.01
N ILE A 58 -4.06 0.54 -9.98
CA ILE A 58 -3.52 -0.82 -10.15
C ILE A 58 -4.69 -1.80 -10.15
N GLU A 59 -4.93 -2.44 -11.28
CA GLU A 59 -5.89 -3.54 -11.38
C GLU A 59 -5.16 -4.88 -11.25
N LEU A 60 -5.43 -5.59 -10.15
CA LEU A 60 -4.85 -6.89 -9.91
C LEU A 60 -5.73 -7.94 -10.60
N GLY A 61 -5.16 -8.62 -11.61
CA GLY A 61 -5.81 -9.77 -12.21
C GLY A 61 -5.82 -10.95 -11.25
N LYS A 62 -6.95 -11.66 -11.15
CA LYS A 62 -7.00 -12.94 -10.44
C LYS A 62 -6.05 -13.93 -11.13
N ASP A 63 -5.25 -14.64 -10.34
CA ASP A 63 -4.55 -15.82 -10.86
C ASP A 63 -5.60 -16.83 -11.33
N ALA A 64 -5.40 -17.44 -12.50
CA ALA A 64 -6.38 -18.30 -13.18
C ALA A 64 -6.83 -19.57 -12.39
N ASP A 65 -6.40 -19.71 -11.13
CA ASP A 65 -6.68 -20.83 -10.22
C ASP A 65 -7.82 -20.52 -9.22
N GLU A 66 -8.25 -19.27 -9.10
CA GLU A 66 -9.36 -18.88 -8.22
C GLU A 66 -10.68 -18.85 -9.01
N GLY A 67 -11.35 -20.00 -9.06
CA GLY A 67 -12.68 -20.14 -9.63
C GLY A 67 -13.73 -19.44 -8.79
N GLU A 68 -14.12 -18.23 -9.18
CA GLU A 68 -15.24 -17.50 -8.55
C GLU A 68 -16.16 -16.85 -9.60
N ASN A 69 -17.46 -16.82 -9.29
CA ASN A 69 -18.53 -16.40 -10.19
C ASN A 69 -18.48 -14.88 -10.46
N GLU A 70 -18.32 -14.50 -11.72
CA GLU A 70 -18.22 -13.11 -12.21
C GLU A 70 -19.39 -12.18 -11.80
N THR A 71 -20.53 -12.74 -11.41
CA THR A 71 -21.76 -11.99 -11.10
C THR A 71 -21.80 -11.34 -9.72
N ASP A 72 -21.05 -11.84 -8.74
CA ASP A 72 -21.02 -11.28 -7.38
C ASP A 72 -20.09 -10.06 -7.28
N GLU A 73 -19.06 -10.00 -8.14
CA GLU A 73 -18.01 -8.97 -8.08
C GLU A 73 -18.43 -7.62 -8.66
N LEU A 74 -19.31 -7.61 -9.68
CA LEU A 74 -19.84 -6.37 -10.26
C LEU A 74 -20.59 -5.52 -9.22
N HIS A 75 -21.14 -6.14 -8.18
CA HIS A 75 -21.86 -5.46 -7.11
C HIS A 75 -20.95 -4.98 -5.96
N ARG A 76 -19.75 -5.58 -5.82
CA ARG A 76 -18.79 -5.26 -4.74
C ARG A 76 -17.80 -4.14 -5.09
N GLY A 77 -17.71 -3.75 -6.36
CA GLY A 77 -16.69 -2.82 -6.83
C GLY A 77 -15.29 -3.44 -6.81
N ARG A 78 -14.27 -2.63 -7.10
CA ARG A 78 -12.88 -3.11 -7.12
C ARG A 78 -12.40 -3.49 -5.72
N GLN A 79 -11.53 -4.50 -5.66
CA GLN A 79 -11.00 -5.06 -4.41
C GLN A 79 -9.46 -5.00 -4.36
N ASP A 80 -8.81 -4.49 -5.41
CA ASP A 80 -7.36 -4.50 -5.57
C ASP A 80 -6.64 -3.81 -4.41
N THR A 81 -7.20 -2.71 -3.90
CA THR A 81 -6.67 -1.99 -2.73
C THR A 81 -6.58 -2.88 -1.50
N ILE A 82 -7.53 -3.78 -1.26
CA ILE A 82 -7.47 -4.67 -0.10
C ILE A 82 -6.22 -5.55 -0.17
N SER A 83 -5.94 -6.14 -1.34
CA SER A 83 -4.73 -6.94 -1.57
C SER A 83 -3.46 -6.10 -1.44
N LEU A 84 -3.43 -4.89 -1.99
CA LEU A 84 -2.27 -3.98 -1.91
C LEU A 84 -1.93 -3.58 -0.47
N PHE A 85 -2.94 -3.20 0.32
CA PHE A 85 -2.77 -2.82 1.71
C PHE A 85 -2.46 -4.02 2.61
N LYS A 86 -3.03 -5.20 2.30
CA LYS A 86 -2.65 -6.46 2.96
C LYS A 86 -1.18 -6.77 2.73
N TRP A 87 -0.67 -6.61 1.51
CA TRP A 87 0.75 -6.80 1.23
C TRP A 87 1.63 -5.83 2.03
N LEU A 88 1.27 -4.55 2.17
CA LEU A 88 2.01 -3.61 3.03
C LEU A 88 2.10 -4.09 4.49
N ARG A 89 1.03 -4.67 5.04
CA ARG A 89 1.04 -5.27 6.38
C ARG A 89 2.00 -6.44 6.47
N GLU A 90 2.01 -7.30 5.45
CA GLU A 90 2.90 -8.46 5.36
C GLU A 90 4.37 -8.03 5.27
N GLU A 91 4.67 -6.89 4.62
CA GLU A 91 6.00 -6.26 4.61
C GLU A 91 6.36 -5.55 5.94
N GLY A 92 5.48 -5.60 6.94
CA GLY A 92 5.74 -5.11 8.29
C GLY A 92 5.34 -3.66 8.55
N VAL A 93 4.64 -3.00 7.62
CA VAL A 93 4.06 -1.67 7.83
C VAL A 93 2.89 -1.77 8.82
N LYS A 94 2.84 -0.85 9.77
CA LYS A 94 1.84 -0.79 10.85
C LYS A 94 1.06 0.52 10.89
N GLN A 95 1.69 1.60 10.45
CA GLN A 95 1.10 2.94 10.42
C GLN A 95 1.32 3.56 9.05
N ILE A 96 0.29 4.24 8.54
CA ILE A 96 0.38 5.01 7.29
C ILE A 96 -0.19 6.41 7.57
N VAL A 97 0.66 7.42 7.51
CA VAL A 97 0.27 8.81 7.81
C VAL A 97 -0.58 9.39 6.68
N ARG A 98 -0.22 9.09 5.42
CA ARG A 98 -0.95 9.61 4.25
C ARG A 98 -1.03 8.59 3.13
N VAL A 99 -2.24 8.37 2.64
CA VAL A 99 -2.54 7.52 1.49
C VAL A 99 -3.03 8.38 0.33
N LYS A 100 -2.59 8.06 -0.89
CA LYS A 100 -3.24 8.50 -2.12
C LYS A 100 -3.59 7.28 -2.96
N VAL A 101 -4.87 7.11 -3.29
CA VAL A 101 -5.34 6.11 -4.24
C VAL A 101 -6.05 6.86 -5.37
N ASP A 102 -5.70 6.55 -6.61
CA ASP A 102 -6.43 7.08 -7.76
C ASP A 102 -7.64 6.19 -8.07
N ASP A 103 -8.83 6.70 -7.74
CA ASP A 103 -10.10 5.98 -7.85
C ASP A 103 -11.21 6.82 -8.51
N MET A 104 -10.80 7.79 -9.35
CA MET A 104 -11.72 8.73 -10.00
C MET A 104 -12.50 8.13 -11.18
N GLU A 105 -12.13 6.93 -11.63
CA GLU A 105 -12.70 6.28 -12.81
C GLU A 105 -13.46 5.00 -12.45
N MET A 106 -14.47 4.67 -13.26
CA MET A 106 -15.22 3.42 -13.07
C MET A 106 -14.49 2.19 -13.66
N PRO A 107 -14.64 1.01 -13.05
CA PRO A 107 -15.28 0.80 -11.74
C PRO A 107 -14.42 1.36 -10.61
N CYS A 108 -15.03 2.06 -9.65
CA CYS A 108 -14.35 2.55 -8.46
C CYS A 108 -14.42 1.50 -7.34
N HIS A 109 -13.69 1.73 -6.25
CA HIS A 109 -13.82 0.97 -5.02
C HIS A 109 -15.09 1.42 -4.28
N SER A 110 -15.68 0.52 -3.50
CA SER A 110 -16.69 0.91 -2.52
C SER A 110 -16.02 1.50 -1.27
N ASP A 111 -16.75 2.31 -0.52
CA ASP A 111 -16.29 2.81 0.79
C ASP A 111 -15.88 1.64 1.71
N GLU A 112 -16.66 0.54 1.67
CA GLU A 112 -16.40 -0.68 2.44
C GLU A 112 -15.05 -1.33 2.07
N ALA A 113 -14.69 -1.36 0.79
CA ALA A 113 -13.41 -1.89 0.34
C ALA A 113 -12.24 -1.01 0.79
N ILE A 114 -12.43 0.32 0.81
CA ILE A 114 -11.42 1.27 1.31
C ILE A 114 -11.25 1.12 2.83
N GLU A 115 -12.35 1.03 3.58
CA GLU A 115 -12.34 0.79 5.02
C GLU A 115 -11.64 -0.53 5.36
N GLU A 116 -11.95 -1.61 4.63
CA GLU A 116 -11.31 -2.92 4.82
C GLU A 116 -9.81 -2.88 4.48
N ALA A 117 -9.43 -2.20 3.39
CA ALA A 117 -8.03 -2.04 3.02
C ALA A 117 -7.23 -1.34 4.12
N LEU A 118 -7.77 -0.26 4.69
CA LEU A 118 -7.14 0.52 5.75
C LEU A 118 -7.22 -0.13 7.13
N ALA A 119 -8.11 -1.11 7.33
CA ALA A 119 -8.27 -1.79 8.60
C ALA A 119 -6.95 -2.40 9.10
N GLY A 120 -6.64 -2.16 10.37
CA GLY A 120 -5.41 -2.64 11.01
C GLY A 120 -4.18 -1.78 10.80
N PHE A 121 -4.28 -0.70 10.01
CA PHE A 121 -3.30 0.39 10.06
C PHE A 121 -3.73 1.44 11.08
N ASP A 122 -2.76 2.02 11.77
CA ASP A 122 -2.98 3.30 12.44
C ASP A 122 -2.96 4.39 11.36
N VAL A 123 -4.14 4.80 10.91
CA VAL A 123 -4.30 5.82 9.86
C VAL A 123 -4.74 7.10 10.55
N GLU A 124 -3.93 8.16 10.45
CA GLU A 124 -4.37 9.48 10.90
C GLU A 124 -5.39 10.02 9.89
N ALA A 125 -6.66 10.05 10.30
CA ALA A 125 -7.66 10.79 9.56
C ALA A 125 -7.34 12.29 9.70
N ALA A 126 -6.90 12.92 8.61
CA ALA A 126 -6.72 14.36 8.57
C ALA A 126 -8.11 15.02 8.74
N LEU A 127 -8.38 15.52 9.96
CA LEU A 127 -9.47 16.46 10.22
C LEU A 127 -9.02 17.82 9.66
N ASP A 128 -9.60 18.21 8.52
CA ASP A 128 -9.53 19.57 7.96
C ASP A 128 -10.60 20.46 8.63
#